data_AF-A0AAU5LY63-F1
#
_entry.id   AF-A0AAU5LY63-F1
#
_cell.length_a   1.000
_cell.length_b   1.000
_cell.length_c   1.000
_cell.angle_alpha   90.00
_cell.angle_beta   90.00
_cell.angle_gamma   90.00
#
_symmetry.space_group_name_H-M   'P 1'
#
loop_
_entity.id
_entity.type
_entity.pdbx_description
1 polymer ?
#
loop_
_entity_poly.entity_id
_entity_poly.type
_entity_poly.pdbx_seq_one_letter_code
_entity_poly.pdbx_strand_id
1 'polypeptide(L)' 'MNANQLHARVFRTTDEWYADVDDELDPQPDNPLWFGSYTSQRAAIEAACERIAAYHRSQADRQPLPRATA' A
#
# COMPACT_ATOMS: atom_id res chain seq x y z
N MET A 1 13.28 10.15 10.75
CA MET A 1 12.44 8.95 10.90
C MET A 1 11.84 8.69 9.53
N ASN A 2 12.04 7.49 8.98
CA ASN A 2 11.83 7.21 7.56
C ASN A 2 10.35 6.95 7.27
N ALA A 3 9.56 8.02 7.25
CA ALA A 3 8.09 8.02 7.34
C ALA A 3 7.33 7.51 6.09
N ASN A 4 7.78 6.45 5.40
CA ASN A 4 7.11 6.00 4.15
C ASN A 4 7.34 4.51 3.82
N GLN A 5 7.54 3.63 4.81
CA GLN A 5 7.61 2.19 4.55
C GLN A 5 6.19 1.60 4.53
N LEU A 6 5.71 1.30 3.32
CA LEU A 6 4.51 0.52 3.12
C LEU A 6 4.87 -0.97 3.03
N HIS A 7 4.09 -1.81 3.71
CA HIS A 7 4.21 -3.25 3.66
C HIS A 7 3.00 -3.83 2.94
N ALA A 8 3.23 -4.52 1.83
CA ALA A 8 2.20 -5.31 1.17
C ALA A 8 2.31 -6.77 1.59
N ARG A 9 1.18 -7.40 1.94
CA ARG A 9 1.10 -8.85 2.14
C ARG A 9 0.12 -9.42 1.14
N VAL A 10 0.51 -10.53 0.53
CA VAL A 10 -0.36 -11.33 -0.34
C VAL A 10 -0.35 -12.75 0.16
N PHE A 11 -1.51 -13.27 0.54
CA PHE A 11 -1.64 -14.61 1.09
C PHE A 11 -2.91 -15.28 0.59
N ARG A 12 -2.90 -16.61 0.60
CA ARG A 12 -4.03 -17.42 0.16
C ARG A 12 -4.78 -17.96 1.36
N THR A 13 -6.10 -17.83 1.35
CA THR A 13 -7.02 -18.55 2.23
C THR A 13 -7.60 -19.76 1.47
N THR A 14 -8.60 -20.45 2.00
CA THR A 14 -9.14 -21.69 1.40
C THR A 14 -9.44 -21.54 -0.10
N ASP A 15 -10.14 -20.47 -0.50
CA ASP A 15 -10.64 -20.32 -1.88
C ASP A 15 -10.21 -19.02 -2.57
N GLU A 16 -9.57 -18.10 -1.84
CA GLU A 16 -9.31 -16.74 -2.34
C GLU A 16 -7.90 -16.26 -2.02
N TRP A 17 -7.43 -15.31 -2.83
CA TRP A 17 -6.21 -14.56 -2.60
C TRP A 17 -6.53 -13.22 -1.96
N TYR A 18 -5.91 -12.94 -0.82
CA TYR A 18 -6.04 -11.68 -0.13
C TYR A 18 -4.79 -10.85 -0.37
N ALA A 19 -4.99 -9.54 -0.53
CA ALA A 19 -3.93 -8.56 -0.50
C ALA A 19 -4.27 -7.48 0.51
N ASP A 20 -3.29 -7.04 1.27
CA ASP A 20 -3.38 -5.87 2.12
C ASP A 20 -2.13 -4.99 1.98
N VAL A 21 -2.28 -3.72 2.38
CA VAL A 21 -1.19 -2.75 2.48
C VAL A 21 -1.29 -2.05 3.83
N ASP A 22 -0.20 -2.08 4.58
CA ASP A 22 -0.02 -1.44 5.87
C ASP A 22 1.13 -0.43 5.88
N ASP A 23 1.17 0.42 6.90
CA ASP A 23 2.35 1.23 7.23
C ASP A 23 3.19 0.60 8.34
N GLU A 24 4.31 1.24 8.69
CA GLU A 24 5.22 0.77 9.73
C GLU A 24 4.65 0.87 11.17
N LEU A 25 3.53 1.57 11.36
CA LEU A 25 2.94 1.82 12.67
C LEU A 25 2.03 0.68 13.12
N ASP A 26 1.59 -0.17 12.19
CA ASP A 26 0.81 -1.37 12.48
C ASP A 26 1.59 -2.66 12.14
N PRO A 27 2.41 -3.17 13.08
CA PRO A 27 3.12 -4.43 12.88
C PRO A 27 2.18 -5.65 12.91
N GLN A 28 0.91 -5.50 13.31
CA GLN A 28 -0.09 -6.54 13.24
C GLN A 28 -1.07 -6.27 12.09
N PRO A 29 -1.61 -7.32 11.45
CA PRO A 29 -2.48 -7.17 10.29
C PRO A 29 -3.94 -6.89 10.68
N ASP A 30 -4.19 -6.13 11.75
CA ASP A 30 -5.53 -5.92 12.28
C ASP A 30 -6.23 -4.67 11.72
N ASN A 31 -5.48 -3.65 11.29
CA ASN A 31 -6.08 -2.46 10.68
C ASN A 31 -5.36 -1.97 9.40
N PRO A 32 -5.41 -2.76 8.31
CA PRO A 32 -4.79 -2.40 7.05
C PRO A 32 -5.33 -1.08 6.48
N LEU A 33 -4.43 -0.21 6.01
CA LEU A 33 -4.78 0.99 5.24
C LEU A 33 -5.63 0.65 4.01
N TRP A 34 -5.43 -0.55 3.48
CA TRP A 34 -6.23 -1.11 2.40
C TRP A 34 -6.14 -2.62 2.37
N PHE A 35 -7.23 -3.28 1.98
CA PHE A 35 -7.27 -4.71 1.70
C PHE A 35 -8.25 -5.04 0.58
N GLY A 36 -8.09 -6.23 0.00
CA GLY A 36 -8.98 -6.79 -1.01
C GLY A 36 -8.89 -8.31 -1.12
N SER A 37 -9.90 -8.93 -1.70
CA SER A 37 -9.96 -10.36 -2.03
C SER A 37 -10.07 -10.56 -3.55
N TYR A 38 -9.40 -11.59 -4.06
CA TYR A 38 -9.15 -11.83 -5.47
C TYR A 38 -9.22 -13.31 -5.84
N THR A 39 -9.62 -13.58 -7.07
CA THR A 39 -9.71 -14.94 -7.62
C THR A 39 -8.34 -15.53 -8.00
N SER A 40 -7.28 -14.73 -8.06
CA SER A 40 -5.94 -15.20 -8.41
C SER A 40 -4.82 -14.43 -7.70
N GLN A 41 -3.68 -15.09 -7.49
CA GLN A 41 -2.48 -14.48 -6.90
C GLN A 41 -2.01 -13.27 -7.70
N ARG A 42 -2.06 -13.38 -9.04
CA ARG A 42 -1.66 -12.30 -9.93
C ARG A 42 -2.50 -11.06 -9.69
N ALA A 43 -3.82 -11.20 -9.69
CA ALA A 43 -4.73 -10.07 -9.46
C ALA A 43 -4.50 -9.41 -8.10
N ALA A 44 -4.22 -10.21 -7.04
CA ALA A 44 -3.89 -9.69 -5.72
C ALA A 44 -2.58 -8.88 -5.70
N ILE A 45 -1.54 -9.38 -6.38
CA ILE A 45 -0.25 -8.68 -6.51
C ILE A 45 -0.40 -7.39 -7.31
N GLU A 46 -1.10 -7.44 -8.46
CA GLU A 46 -1.33 -6.28 -9.32
C GLU A 46 -2.06 -5.17 -8.55
N ALA A 47 -3.12 -5.52 -7.83
CA ALA A 47 -3.88 -4.57 -7.03
C ALA A 47 -3.06 -3.94 -5.89
N ALA A 48 -2.23 -4.72 -5.19
CA ALA A 48 -1.33 -4.20 -4.16
C ALA A 48 -0.33 -3.19 -4.74
N CYS A 49 0.29 -3.52 -5.89
CA CYS A 49 1.21 -2.63 -6.59
C CYS A 49 0.52 -1.33 -7.04
N GLU A 50 -0.69 -1.42 -7.62
CA GLU A 50 -1.47 -0.26 -8.03
C GLU A 50 -1.78 0.65 -6.84
N ARG A 51 -2.12 0.06 -5.69
CA ARG A 51 -2.44 0.82 -4.47
C ARG A 51 -1.23 1.57 -3.93
N ILE A 52 -0.06 0.93 -3.88
CA ILE A 52 1.20 1.57 -3.48
C ILE A 52 1.55 2.70 -4.44
N ALA A 53 1.44 2.46 -5.75
CA ALA A 53 1.71 3.49 -6.75
C ALA A 53 0.77 4.69 -6.62
N ALA A 54 -0.52 4.45 -6.36
CA ALA A 54 -1.49 5.51 -6.13
C ALA A 54 -1.18 6.32 -4.86
N TYR A 55 -0.77 5.66 -3.77
CA TYR A 55 -0.33 6.32 -2.55
C TYR A 55 0.84 7.26 -2.84
N HIS A 56 1.90 6.77 -3.49
CA HIS A 56 3.07 7.61 -3.78
C HIS A 56 2.75 8.81 -4.68
N ARG A 57 1.89 8.64 -5.69
CA ARG A 57 1.41 9.77 -6.50
C ARG A 57 0.69 10.81 -5.65
N SER A 58 -0.23 10.39 -4.78
CA SER A 58 -0.98 11.29 -3.91
C SER A 58 -0.10 12.05 -2.91
N GLN A 59 0.99 11.42 -2.44
CA GLN A 59 1.97 12.05 -1.55
C GLN A 59 2.81 13.08 -2.31
N ALA A 60 3.22 12.78 -3.54
CA ALA A 60 3.95 13.71 -4.39
C ALA A 60 3.13 14.98 -4.68
N ASP A 61 1.84 14.83 -4.94
CA ASP A 61 0.93 15.97 -5.16
C ASP A 61 0.69 16.81 -3.90
N ARG A 62 0.84 16.20 -2.72
CA ARG A 62 0.68 16.86 -1.41
C ARG A 62 1.93 17.61 -0.94
N GLN A 63 3.11 17.30 -1.45
CA GLN A 63 4.35 17.98 -1.09
C GLN A 63 4.39 19.34 -1.80
N PRO A 64 4.34 20.49 -1.10
CA PRO A 64 4.48 21.78 -1.76
C PRO A 64 5.89 21.91 -2.34
N LEU A 65 5.98 22.48 -3.55
CA LEU A 65 7.24 22.87 -4.20
C LEU A 65 8.18 23.54 -3.18
N PRO A 66 9.48 23.19 -3.15
CA PRO A 66 10.44 23.89 -2.31
C PRO A 66 10.42 25.38 -2.67
N ARG A 67 10.20 26.22 -1.66
CA ARG A 67 10.22 27.68 -1.80
C ARG A 67 11.56 28.06 -2.45
N ALA A 68 11.52 28.59 -3.67
CA ALA A 68 12.70 29.13 -4.32
C ALA A 68 13.29 30.24 -3.43
N THR A 69 14.46 29.99 -2.87
CA THR A 69 15.26 31.01 -2.21
C THR A 69 15.78 31.96 -3.30
N ALA A 70 15.29 33.19 -3.26
CA ALA A 70 15.77 34.32 -4.06
C ALA A 70 17.16 34.78 -3.62
#